data_AF-A0AA51DB89-F1
#
_entry.id   AF-A0AA51DB89-F1
#
_cell.length_a   1.000
_cell.length_b   1.000
_cell.length_c   1.000
_cell.angle_alpha   90.00
_cell.angle_beta   90.00
_cell.angle_gamma   90.00
#
_symmetry.space_group_name_H-M   'P 1'
#
loop_
_entity.id
_entity.type
_entity.pdbx_description
1 polymer ?
#
loop_
_entity_poly.entity_id
_entity_poly.type
_entity_poly.pdbx_seq_one_letter_code
_entity_poly.pdbx_strand_id
1 'polypeptide(L)'
;MTNSIIQEYKDLTENIATIESHIKTIKREIQKLMMVWRPQGLTAINYENPFIQESRNQMEAYEAYLKLCKYERETSDLKKELNLLYNQRNELEKIIDGFRDVEKKALMLRIKGYSNSKIAKEMSYSQRHIERIFKNIREKEKMSVKCRSDMC
;
A
#
# COMPACT_ATOMS: atom_id res chain seq x y z
N MET A 1 4.94 -19.25 13.23
CA MET A 1 5.86 -18.17 13.66
C MET A 1 5.01 -16.95 13.91
N THR A 2 4.94 -16.44 15.15
CA THR A 2 4.21 -15.18 15.41
C THR A 2 5.06 -14.03 14.91
N ASN A 3 4.65 -13.40 13.80
CA ASN A 3 5.27 -12.15 13.36
C ASN A 3 5.05 -11.10 14.46
N SER A 4 6.08 -10.30 14.75
CA SER A 4 5.94 -9.18 15.69
C SER A 4 4.97 -8.16 15.11
N ILE A 5 4.19 -7.48 15.97
CA ILE A 5 3.31 -6.35 15.61
C ILE A 5 4.02 -5.36 14.67
N ILE A 6 5.31 -5.12 14.90
CA ILE A 6 6.13 -4.23 14.07
C ILE A 6 6.29 -4.75 12.65
N GLN A 7 6.54 -6.05 12.48
CA GLN A 7 6.76 -6.64 11.16
C GLN A 7 5.44 -6.72 10.40
N GLU A 8 4.39 -7.19 11.05
CA GLU A 8 3.06 -7.28 10.45
C GLU A 8 2.53 -5.91 10.00
N TYR A 9 2.72 -4.87 10.82
CA TYR A 9 2.35 -3.51 10.42
C TYR A 9 3.16 -3.02 9.20
N LYS A 10 4.46 -3.32 9.14
CA LYS A 10 5.31 -2.97 7.99
C LYS A 10 4.83 -3.69 6.72
N ASP A 11 4.62 -4.99 6.81
CA ASP A 11 4.17 -5.81 5.69
C ASP A 11 2.82 -5.29 5.16
N LEU A 12 1.88 -4.96 6.06
CA LEU A 12 0.59 -4.36 5.68
C LEU A 12 0.78 -3.00 4.98
N THR A 13 1.64 -2.12 5.51
CA THR A 13 1.90 -0.82 4.85
C THR A 13 2.54 -0.95 3.48
N GLU A 14 3.42 -1.93 3.30
CA GLU A 14 4.08 -2.22 2.03
C GLU A 14 3.09 -2.80 1.01
N ASN A 15 2.24 -3.73 1.45
CA ASN A 15 1.19 -4.31 0.60
C ASN A 15 0.18 -3.25 0.15
N ILE A 16 -0.26 -2.38 1.06
CA ILE A 16 -1.14 -1.24 0.73
C ILE A 16 -0.47 -0.37 -0.34
N ALA A 17 0.77 0.05 -0.14
CA ALA A 17 1.49 0.90 -1.10
C ALA A 17 1.65 0.24 -2.48
N THR A 18 1.90 -1.07 -2.50
CA THR A 18 2.02 -1.86 -3.74
C THR A 18 0.71 -1.88 -4.51
N ILE A 19 -0.41 -2.17 -3.84
CA ILE A 19 -1.74 -2.18 -4.47
C ILE A 19 -2.15 -0.78 -4.94
N GLU A 20 -1.89 0.27 -4.16
CA GLU A 20 -2.13 1.65 -4.58
C GLU A 20 -1.36 2.01 -5.86
N SER A 21 -0.10 1.57 -5.95
CA SER A 21 0.75 1.75 -7.13
C SER A 21 0.19 1.00 -8.35
N HIS A 22 -0.29 -0.23 -8.17
CA HIS A 22 -0.95 -1.00 -9.21
C HIS A 22 -2.22 -0.32 -9.72
N ILE A 23 -3.12 0.12 -8.82
CA ILE A 23 -4.33 0.87 -9.18
C ILE A 23 -3.96 2.14 -9.96
N LYS A 24 -2.91 2.86 -9.54
CA LYS A 24 -2.44 4.07 -10.23
C LYS A 24 -1.92 3.75 -11.63
N THR A 25 -1.27 2.62 -11.81
CA THR A 25 -0.75 2.16 -13.10
C THR A 25 -1.90 1.82 -14.04
N ILE A 26 -2.87 1.03 -13.58
CA ILE A 26 -4.08 0.69 -14.36
C ILE A 26 -4.84 1.96 -14.76
N LYS A 27 -5.01 2.94 -13.85
CA LYS A 27 -5.63 4.24 -14.19
C LYS A 27 -4.91 4.98 -15.31
N ARG A 28 -3.56 4.93 -15.34
CA ARG A 28 -2.77 5.54 -16.43
C ARG A 28 -2.98 4.80 -17.75
N GLU A 29 -3.10 3.47 -17.71
CA GLU A 29 -3.38 2.65 -18.89
C GLU A 29 -4.77 2.93 -19.46
N ILE A 30 -5.79 3.03 -18.60
CA ILE A 30 -7.14 3.47 -18.99
C ILE A 30 -7.09 4.86 -19.65
N GLN A 31 -6.37 5.82 -19.07
CA GLN A 31 -6.23 7.16 -19.65
C GLN A 31 -5.56 7.13 -21.04
N LYS A 32 -4.54 6.30 -21.23
CA LYS A 32 -3.90 6.12 -22.55
C LYS A 32 -4.90 5.56 -23.57
N LEU A 33 -5.67 4.54 -23.20
CA LEU A 33 -6.71 3.98 -24.07
C LEU A 33 -7.76 5.03 -24.45
N MET A 34 -8.19 5.88 -23.50
CA MET A 34 -9.13 6.96 -23.78
C MET A 34 -8.53 8.04 -24.70
N MET A 35 -7.23 8.34 -24.61
CA MET A 35 -6.56 9.31 -25.49
C MET A 35 -6.41 8.81 -26.92
N VAL A 36 -6.22 7.49 -27.13
CA VAL A 36 -6.21 6.88 -28.47
C VAL A 36 -7.55 7.10 -29.19
N TRP A 37 -8.64 7.23 -28.44
CA TRP A 37 -9.99 7.41 -28.96
C TRP A 37 -10.46 8.88 -29.05
N ARG A 38 -9.63 9.85 -28.63
CA ARG A 38 -9.93 11.25 -28.96
C ARG A 38 -9.53 11.48 -30.41
N PRO A 39 -10.45 11.93 -31.30
CA PRO A 39 -10.02 12.45 -32.60
C PRO A 39 -9.08 13.61 -32.32
N GLN A 40 -7.78 13.40 -32.51
CA GLN A 40 -6.86 14.51 -32.64
C GLN A 40 -7.33 15.25 -33.89
N GLY A 41 -7.73 16.51 -33.69
CA GLY A 41 -8.42 17.30 -34.71
C GLY A 41 -7.72 17.11 -36.05
N LEU A 42 -8.52 16.92 -37.11
CA LEU A 42 -8.09 16.80 -38.50
C LEU A 42 -6.90 17.71 -38.77
N THR A 43 -5.68 17.21 -38.61
CA THR A 43 -4.50 17.87 -39.16
C THR A 43 -4.69 17.74 -40.65
N ALA A 44 -4.66 18.87 -41.36
CA ALA A 44 -4.77 18.90 -42.80
C ALA A 44 -3.86 17.82 -43.39
N ILE A 45 -4.43 16.92 -44.16
CA ILE A 45 -3.68 15.86 -44.84
C ILE A 45 -2.71 16.60 -45.77
N ASN A 46 -1.42 16.58 -45.44
CA ASN A 46 -0.41 17.16 -46.32
C ASN A 46 -0.10 16.14 -47.43
N TYR A 47 -0.61 16.39 -48.63
CA TYR A 47 -0.44 15.53 -49.81
C TYR A 47 0.97 15.58 -50.42
N GLU A 48 1.86 16.42 -49.90
CA GLU A 48 3.24 16.54 -50.38
C GLU A 48 4.14 15.37 -49.93
N ASN A 49 3.73 14.62 -48.91
CA ASN A 49 4.43 13.41 -48.46
C ASN A 49 3.63 12.15 -48.84
N PRO A 50 4.20 11.21 -49.64
CA PRO A 50 3.49 10.01 -50.10
C PRO A 50 3.25 8.95 -49.00
N PHE A 51 3.83 9.12 -47.82
CA PHE A 51 3.62 8.22 -46.70
C PHE A 51 2.54 8.79 -45.78
N ILE A 52 1.38 8.14 -45.79
CA ILE A 52 0.33 8.32 -44.79
C ILE A 52 1.01 8.19 -43.42
N GLN A 53 0.97 9.26 -42.62
CA GLN A 53 1.43 9.19 -41.23
C GLN A 53 0.54 8.17 -40.52
N GLU A 54 1.01 6.93 -40.44
CA GLU A 54 0.32 5.85 -39.74
C GLU A 54 0.04 6.30 -38.32
N SER A 55 -1.24 6.33 -37.95
CA SER A 55 -1.65 6.40 -36.55
C SER A 55 -0.92 5.29 -35.81
N ARG A 56 0.06 5.65 -34.97
CA ARG A 56 0.90 4.69 -34.23
C ARG A 56 0.11 3.78 -33.28
N ASN A 57 -1.20 3.97 -33.14
CA ASN A 57 -2.07 3.19 -32.27
C ASN A 57 -3.40 2.88 -32.97
N GLN A 58 -3.39 1.94 -33.92
CA GLN A 58 -4.61 1.35 -34.48
C GLN A 58 -4.98 0.11 -33.65
N MET A 59 -5.62 0.30 -32.50
CA MET A 59 -6.32 -0.78 -31.80
C MET A 59 -7.78 -0.77 -32.22
N GLU A 60 -8.36 -1.92 -32.54
CA GLU A 60 -9.78 -2.01 -32.86
C GLU A 60 -10.64 -1.59 -31.65
N ALA A 61 -11.74 -0.87 -31.90
CA ALA A 61 -12.61 -0.35 -30.84
C ALA A 61 -13.15 -1.46 -29.91
N TYR A 62 -13.42 -2.64 -30.45
CA TYR A 62 -13.88 -3.80 -29.68
C TYR A 62 -12.79 -4.33 -28.73
N GLU A 63 -11.54 -4.41 -29.17
CA GLU A 63 -10.42 -4.82 -28.32
C GLU A 63 -10.14 -3.81 -27.21
N ALA A 64 -10.25 -2.51 -27.52
CA ALA A 64 -10.12 -1.44 -26.54
C ALA A 64 -11.23 -1.54 -25.47
N TYR A 65 -12.47 -1.81 -25.87
CA TYR A 65 -13.59 -2.04 -24.96
C TYR A 65 -13.34 -3.25 -24.03
N LEU A 66 -12.89 -4.39 -24.58
CA LEU A 66 -12.56 -5.57 -23.78
C LEU A 66 -11.46 -5.29 -22.74
N LYS A 67 -10.41 -4.54 -23.12
CA LYS A 67 -9.35 -4.13 -22.20
C LYS A 67 -9.86 -3.19 -21.11
N LEU A 68 -10.71 -2.22 -21.44
CA LEU A 68 -11.34 -1.34 -20.46
C LEU A 68 -12.15 -2.14 -19.44
N CYS A 69 -13.04 -3.04 -19.89
CA CYS A 69 -13.81 -3.89 -19.00
C CYS A 69 -12.93 -4.75 -18.09
N LYS A 70 -11.81 -5.27 -18.61
CA LYS A 70 -10.83 -6.03 -17.81
C LYS A 70 -10.22 -5.16 -16.72
N TYR A 71 -9.72 -3.97 -17.08
CA TYR A 71 -9.11 -3.03 -16.13
C TYR A 71 -10.08 -2.53 -15.07
N GLU A 72 -11.36 -2.33 -15.42
CA GLU A 72 -12.39 -1.96 -14.45
C GLU A 72 -12.65 -3.05 -13.41
N ARG A 73 -12.75 -4.32 -13.86
CA ARG A 73 -12.89 -5.46 -12.95
C ARG A 73 -11.68 -5.60 -12.03
N GLU A 74 -10.48 -5.58 -12.61
CA GLU A 74 -9.23 -5.66 -11.86
C GLU A 74 -9.09 -4.52 -10.84
N THR A 75 -9.46 -3.29 -11.23
CA THR A 75 -9.48 -2.15 -10.31
C THR A 75 -10.48 -2.33 -9.18
N SER A 76 -11.66 -2.90 -9.47
CA SER A 76 -12.67 -3.20 -8.46
C SER A 76 -12.16 -4.23 -7.44
N ASP A 77 -11.52 -5.30 -7.92
CA ASP A 77 -11.02 -6.37 -7.04
C ASP A 77 -9.84 -5.88 -6.19
N LEU A 78 -8.89 -5.13 -6.79
CA LEU A 78 -7.81 -4.49 -6.06
C LEU A 78 -8.32 -3.51 -4.99
N LYS A 79 -9.41 -2.77 -5.24
CA LYS A 79 -10.02 -1.90 -4.22
C LYS A 79 -10.64 -2.68 -3.06
N LYS A 80 -11.23 -3.85 -3.32
CA LYS A 80 -11.75 -4.71 -2.25
C LYS A 80 -10.61 -5.24 -1.38
N GLU A 81 -9.54 -5.70 -2.00
CA GLU A 81 -8.33 -6.15 -1.31
C GLU A 81 -7.70 -5.03 -0.47
N LEU A 82 -7.57 -3.84 -1.05
CA LEU A 82 -7.09 -2.64 -0.36
C LEU A 82 -7.92 -2.34 0.91
N ASN A 83 -9.24 -2.43 0.82
CA ASN A 83 -10.12 -2.24 1.97
C ASN A 83 -9.89 -3.28 3.07
N LEU A 84 -9.67 -4.55 2.69
CA LEU A 84 -9.34 -5.60 3.66
C LEU A 84 -8.02 -5.33 4.38
N LEU A 85 -6.97 -4.93 3.64
CA LEU A 85 -5.68 -4.57 4.23
C LEU A 85 -5.77 -3.35 5.15
N TYR A 86 -6.55 -2.33 4.77
CA TYR A 86 -6.79 -1.18 5.65
C TYR A 86 -7.52 -1.60 6.93
N ASN A 87 -8.51 -2.48 6.83
CA ASN A 87 -9.22 -2.98 8.01
C ASN A 87 -8.26 -3.74 8.94
N GLN A 88 -7.43 -4.62 8.40
CA GLN A 88 -6.40 -5.33 9.17
C GLN A 88 -5.40 -4.36 9.82
N ARG A 89 -4.93 -3.35 9.09
CA ARG A 89 -4.04 -2.33 9.64
C ARG A 89 -4.71 -1.55 10.76
N ASN A 90 -5.97 -1.15 10.59
CA ASN A 90 -6.71 -0.39 11.59
C ASN A 90 -6.98 -1.23 12.86
N GLU A 91 -7.20 -2.54 12.73
CA GLU A 91 -7.26 -3.46 13.87
C GLU A 91 -5.92 -3.53 14.61
N LEU A 92 -4.82 -3.56 13.86
CA LEU A 92 -3.47 -3.56 14.41
C LEU A 92 -3.16 -2.21 15.11
N GLU A 93 -3.61 -1.09 14.57
CA GLU A 93 -3.55 0.23 15.23
C GLU A 93 -4.33 0.25 16.54
N LYS A 94 -5.52 -0.36 16.60
CA LYS A 94 -6.28 -0.49 17.86
C LYS A 94 -5.51 -1.29 18.92
N ILE A 95 -4.79 -2.33 18.50
CA ILE A 95 -3.91 -3.09 19.41
C ILE A 95 -2.78 -2.19 19.91
N ILE A 96 -2.15 -1.41 19.02
CA ILE A 96 -1.09 -0.46 19.37
C ILE A 96 -1.61 0.63 20.32
N ASP A 97 -2.84 1.09 20.13
CA ASP A 97 -3.52 2.07 20.98
C ASP A 97 -3.81 1.55 22.39
N GLY A 98 -3.85 0.23 22.59
CA GLY A 98 -3.93 -0.40 23.91
C GLY A 98 -2.64 -0.33 24.74
N PHE A 99 -1.51 0.08 24.14
CA PHE A 99 -0.26 0.27 24.86
C PHE A 99 -0.21 1.65 25.53
N ARG A 100 0.66 1.81 26.54
CA ARG A 100 0.88 3.13 27.18
C ARG A 100 1.52 4.10 26.19
N ASP A 101 1.30 5.40 26.36
CA ASP A 101 1.81 6.45 25.45
C ASP A 101 3.31 6.32 25.12
N VAL A 102 4.13 5.99 26.12
CA VAL A 102 5.58 5.80 25.95
C VAL A 102 5.88 4.57 25.08
N GLU A 103 5.17 3.47 25.31
CA GLU A 103 5.33 2.22 24.55
C GLU A 103 4.87 2.42 23.10
N LYS A 104 3.72 3.09 22.90
CA LYS A 104 3.18 3.46 21.59
C LYS A 104 4.16 4.35 20.82
N LYS A 105 4.70 5.40 21.45
CA LYS A 105 5.68 6.30 20.82
C LYS A 105 6.94 5.53 20.41
N ALA A 106 7.45 4.63 21.26
CA ALA A 106 8.61 3.80 20.95
C ALA A 106 8.33 2.84 19.78
N LEU A 107 7.15 2.19 19.76
CA LEU A 107 6.70 1.32 18.66
C LEU A 107 6.63 2.07 17.33
N MET A 108 5.99 3.24 17.30
CA MET A 108 5.85 4.05 16.10
C MET A 108 7.20 4.49 15.52
N LEU A 109 8.15 4.90 16.37
CA LEU A 109 9.51 5.22 15.91
C LEU A 109 10.24 3.98 15.37
N ARG A 110 9.99 2.80 15.96
CA ARG A 110 10.57 1.56 15.47
C ARG A 110 9.99 1.11 14.14
N ILE A 111 8.68 1.29 13.93
CA ILE A 111 8.02 1.05 12.64
C ILE A 111 8.63 1.94 11.56
N LYS A 112 8.93 3.22 11.87
CA LYS A 112 9.68 4.14 11.00
C LYS A 112 11.13 3.72 10.73
N GLY A 113 11.61 2.63 11.31
CA GLY A 113 12.96 2.08 11.06
C GLY A 113 14.05 2.63 11.98
N TYR A 114 13.70 3.30 13.09
CA TYR A 114 14.70 3.89 13.96
C TYR A 114 15.41 2.80 14.79
N SER A 115 16.72 2.96 14.98
CA SER A 115 17.51 2.11 15.87
C SER A 115 17.23 2.48 17.34
N ASN A 116 17.50 1.56 18.28
CA ASN A 116 17.31 1.83 19.72
C ASN A 116 18.03 3.12 20.17
N SER A 117 19.21 3.38 19.63
CA SER A 117 19.97 4.60 19.92
C SER A 117 19.24 5.86 19.43
N LYS A 118 18.69 5.85 18.21
CA LYS A 118 17.90 6.98 17.68
C LYS A 118 16.61 7.20 18.48
N ILE A 119 15.91 6.12 18.83
CA ILE A 119 14.69 6.18 19.66
C ILE A 119 15.01 6.76 21.04
N ALA A 120 16.10 6.30 21.67
CA ALA A 120 16.55 6.80 22.97
C ALA A 120 16.81 8.31 22.95
N LYS A 121 17.49 8.81 21.90
CA LYS A 121 17.71 10.25 21.70
C LYS A 121 16.40 11.02 21.54
N GLU A 122 15.52 10.55 20.66
CA GLU A 122 14.23 11.20 20.34
C GLU A 122 13.29 11.27 21.56
N MET A 123 13.37 10.28 22.45
CA MET A 123 12.52 10.19 23.64
C MET A 123 13.23 10.70 24.91
N SER A 124 14.45 11.22 24.80
CA SER A 124 15.28 11.66 25.93
C SER A 124 15.46 10.58 27.02
N TYR A 125 15.58 9.32 26.61
CA TYR A 125 15.80 8.18 27.50
C TYR A 125 17.17 7.53 27.28
N SER A 126 17.60 6.69 28.22
CA SER A 126 18.76 5.83 28.01
C SER A 126 18.41 4.65 27.09
N GLN A 127 19.40 4.14 26.35
CA GLN A 127 19.20 2.98 25.48
C GLN A 127 18.69 1.75 26.25
N ARG A 128 19.22 1.52 27.47
CA ARG A 128 18.75 0.44 28.36
C ARG A 128 17.27 0.59 28.73
N HIS A 129 16.78 1.82 28.89
CA HIS A 129 15.38 2.07 29.18
C HIS A 129 14.49 1.71 27.97
N ILE A 130 14.90 2.07 26.76
CA ILE A 130 14.21 1.68 25.52
C ILE A 130 14.19 0.15 25.34
N GLU A 131 15.28 -0.53 25.65
CA GLU A 131 15.35 -2.01 25.60
C GLU A 131 14.34 -2.65 26.57
N ARG A 132 14.20 -2.11 27.80
CA ARG A 132 13.17 -2.55 28.75
C ARG A 132 11.76 -2.32 28.23
N ILE A 133 11.49 -1.16 27.61
CA ILE A 133 10.19 -0.86 26.99
C ILE A 133 9.85 -1.93 25.94
N PHE A 134 10.77 -2.24 25.02
CA PHE A 134 10.52 -3.28 24.00
C PHE A 134 10.39 -4.68 24.59
N LYS A 135 11.09 -4.99 25.68
CA LYS A 135 10.90 -6.25 26.41
C LYS A 135 9.48 -6.36 26.96
N ASN A 136 8.99 -5.32 27.62
CA ASN A 136 7.63 -5.28 28.16
C ASN A 136 6.57 -5.38 27.06
N ILE A 137 6.79 -4.73 25.91
CA ILE A 137 5.91 -4.83 24.74
C ILE A 137 5.82 -6.30 24.27
N ARG A 138 6.96 -6.97 24.09
CA ARG A 138 6.99 -8.38 23.67
C ARG A 138 6.33 -9.32 24.68
N GLU A 139 6.43 -9.03 25.97
CA GLU A 139 5.77 -9.81 27.02
C GLU A 139 4.24 -9.64 26.93
N LYS A 140 3.76 -8.41 26.75
CA LYS A 140 2.34 -8.12 26.53
C LYS A 140 1.80 -8.75 25.24
N GLU A 141 2.57 -8.70 24.16
CA GLU A 141 2.25 -9.40 22.90
C GLU A 141 2.02 -10.89 23.16
N LYS A 142 2.95 -11.57 23.83
CA LYS A 142 2.82 -13.00 24.16
C LYS A 142 1.60 -13.30 25.02
N MET A 143 1.30 -12.47 26.01
CA MET A 143 0.11 -12.63 26.85
C MET A 143 -1.18 -12.49 26.02
N SER A 144 -1.24 -11.51 25.12
CA SER A 144 -2.42 -11.30 24.27
C SER A 144 -2.67 -12.46 23.30
N VAL A 145 -1.61 -13.11 22.79
CA VAL A 145 -1.71 -14.29 21.93
C VAL A 145 -2.19 -15.51 22.72
N LYS A 146 -1.68 -15.70 23.94
CA LYS A 146 -2.05 -16.84 24.79
C LYS A 146 -3.52 -16.80 25.23
N CYS A 147 -4.05 -15.62 25.56
CA CYS A 147 -5.48 -15.48 25.86
C CYS A 147 -6.40 -15.75 24.67
N ARG A 148 -5.92 -15.56 23.43
CA ARG A 148 -6.67 -15.90 22.21
C ARG A 148 -6.65 -17.41 21.90
N SER A 149 -5.57 -18.10 22.24
CA SER A 149 -5.48 -19.56 22.04
C SER A 149 -6.27 -20.35 23.09
N ASP A 150 -6.43 -19.82 24.30
CA ASP A 150 -7.14 -20.49 25.39
C ASP A 150 -8.67 -20.30 25.33
N MET A 151 -9.16 -19.49 24.39
CA MET A 151 -10.60 -19.23 24.13
C MET A 151 -11.15 -19.98 22.91
N CYS A 152 -10.33 -20.76 22.20
CA CYS A 152 -10.72 -21.60 21.07
C CYS A 152 -10.75 -23.07 21.47
#